data_AF-A0A8J4WQU2-F1
#
_entry.id   AF-A0A8J4WQU2-F1
#
_cell.length_a   1.000
_cell.length_b   1.000
_cell.length_c   1.000
_cell.angle_alpha   90.00
_cell.angle_beta   90.00
_cell.angle_gamma   90.00
#
_symmetry.space_group_name_H-M   'P 1'
#
loop_
_entity.id
_entity.type
_entity.pdbx_description
1 polymer ?
#
loop_
_entity_poly.entity_id
_entity_poly.type
_entity_poly.pdbx_seq_one_letter_code
_entity_poly.pdbx_strand_id
1 'polypeptide(L)'
;IIVLWNCDKPSPPRSKWPSISVPLTVIEEERKRMSRRFFPYDVIRTDAVLSLDEDSVLSTNEVDFAFIVWHSFPERIVGYPARSHYWDATKGRWGYTSKWTNEYSMVLTGAAFYHRYYHFLYSHYLPGRLLSMVDQLANCEDILMNFLISTVTKLPPIKVTQKKQYKETMMQQ
;
A
#
# COMPACT_ATOMS: atom_id res chain seq x y z
N ILE A 1 -3.67 -12.51 8.75
CA ILE A 1 -3.68 -11.04 8.95
C ILE A 1 -2.48 -10.68 9.80
N ILE A 2 -1.69 -9.69 9.36
CA ILE A 2 -0.57 -9.16 10.13
C ILE A 2 -0.92 -7.73 10.49
N VAL A 3 -0.86 -7.41 11.77
CA VAL A 3 -1.04 -6.04 12.28
C VAL A 3 0.32 -5.55 12.75
N LEU A 4 0.84 -4.54 12.06
CA LEU A 4 2.05 -3.85 12.48
C LEU A 4 1.64 -2.79 13.50
N TRP A 5 1.90 -3.07 14.77
CA TRP A 5 1.45 -2.23 15.87
C TRP A 5 2.43 -1.07 16.07
N ASN A 6 2.17 0.04 15.37
CA ASN A 6 3.01 1.22 15.39
C ASN A 6 2.49 2.30 16.36
N CYS A 7 2.02 1.91 17.56
CA CYS A 7 1.47 2.83 18.57
C CYS A 7 2.37 2.89 19.83
N ASP A 8 2.47 4.06 20.48
CA ASP A 8 3.19 4.21 21.76
C ASP A 8 2.52 3.47 22.92
N LYS A 9 1.24 3.18 22.79
CA LYS A 9 0.51 2.35 23.74
C LYS A 9 0.74 0.87 23.41
N PRO A 10 0.77 -0.03 24.42
CA PRO A 10 0.87 -1.46 24.16
C PRO A 10 -0.33 -1.96 23.36
N SER A 11 -0.15 -3.06 22.60
CA SER A 11 -1.27 -3.65 21.88
C SER A 11 -2.34 -4.15 22.85
N PRO A 12 -3.63 -4.11 22.44
CA PRO A 12 -4.71 -4.59 23.29
C PRO A 12 -4.56 -6.09 23.54
N PRO A 13 -5.01 -6.59 24.71
CA PRO A 13 -4.96 -8.01 25.01
C PRO A 13 -5.78 -8.81 23.99
N ARG A 14 -5.42 -10.09 23.78
CA ARG A 14 -6.05 -10.98 22.79
C ARG A 14 -7.58 -11.00 22.86
N SER A 15 -8.17 -10.83 24.04
CA SER A 15 -9.63 -10.79 24.25
C SER A 15 -10.36 -9.61 23.59
N LYS A 16 -9.65 -8.53 23.25
CA LYS A 16 -10.22 -7.36 22.56
C LYS A 16 -10.12 -7.44 21.03
N TRP A 17 -9.40 -8.43 20.50
CA TRP A 17 -9.29 -8.64 19.06
C TRP A 17 -10.52 -9.43 18.56
N PRO A 18 -10.96 -9.19 17.31
CA PRO A 18 -12.10 -9.92 16.74
C PRO A 18 -11.80 -11.42 16.64
N SER A 19 -12.81 -12.25 16.88
CA SER A 19 -12.73 -13.69 16.60
C SER A 19 -12.77 -13.91 15.09
N ILE A 20 -11.65 -14.36 14.53
CA ILE A 20 -11.50 -14.58 13.09
C ILE A 20 -11.04 -16.01 12.81
N SER A 21 -11.41 -16.54 11.64
CA SER A 21 -11.05 -17.89 11.20
C SER A 21 -9.63 -18.00 10.63
N VAL A 22 -8.96 -16.87 10.39
CA VAL A 22 -7.60 -16.82 9.84
C VAL A 22 -6.59 -16.42 10.92
N PRO A 23 -5.31 -16.83 10.83
CA PRO A 23 -4.31 -16.41 11.81
C PRO A 23 -4.16 -14.88 11.88
N LEU A 24 -4.16 -14.36 13.10
CA LEU A 24 -3.83 -12.96 13.42
C LEU A 24 -2.47 -12.90 14.12
N THR A 25 -1.52 -12.19 13.54
CA THR A 25 -0.22 -11.91 14.15
C THR A 25 -0.09 -10.41 14.37
N VAL A 26 0.17 -10.01 15.61
CA VAL A 26 0.49 -8.63 15.95
C VAL A 26 2.00 -8.54 16.12
N ILE A 27 2.64 -7.63 15.38
CA ILE A 27 4.08 -7.39 15.45
C ILE A 27 4.28 -6.02 16.08
N GLU A 28 4.88 -6.02 17.27
CA GLU A 28 5.30 -4.82 17.98
C GLU A 28 6.81 -4.68 17.82
N GLU A 29 7.25 -3.59 17.18
CA GLU A 29 8.68 -3.30 17.04
C GLU A 29 9.15 -2.28 18.07
N GLU A 30 10.38 -2.46 18.57
CA GLU A 30 11.01 -1.53 19.50
C GLU A 30 11.21 -0.13 18.89
N ARG A 31 11.43 -0.04 17.57
CA ARG A 31 11.69 1.20 16.85
C ARG A 31 10.68 1.43 15.74
N LYS A 32 9.75 2.34 16.02
CA LYS A 32 8.69 2.80 15.10
C LYS A 32 9.26 3.51 13.88
N ARG A 33 9.08 2.92 12.71
CA ARG A 33 9.62 3.39 11.43
C ARG A 33 8.66 3.05 10.30
N MET A 34 8.41 3.99 9.39
CA MET A 34 7.51 3.77 8.25
C MET A 34 8.02 2.70 7.29
N SER A 35 9.34 2.60 7.10
CA SER A 35 9.94 1.58 6.24
C SER A 35 9.66 0.14 6.67
N ARG A 36 9.32 -0.10 7.96
CA ARG A 36 9.08 -1.43 8.52
C ARG A 36 7.85 -2.11 7.96
N ARG A 37 6.92 -1.35 7.40
CA ARG A 37 5.78 -1.90 6.66
C ARG A 37 6.19 -2.91 5.58
N PHE A 38 7.35 -2.71 4.98
CA PHE A 38 7.87 -3.54 3.89
C PHE A 38 9.04 -4.43 4.32
N PHE A 39 9.20 -4.67 5.62
CA PHE A 39 10.16 -5.66 6.08
C PHE A 39 9.69 -7.07 5.70
N PRO A 40 10.58 -7.96 5.20
CA PRO A 40 10.20 -9.30 4.75
C PRO A 40 9.97 -10.24 5.95
N TYR A 41 8.88 -10.03 6.69
CA TYR A 41 8.55 -10.85 7.85
C TYR A 41 8.30 -12.31 7.44
N ASP A 42 8.90 -13.26 8.17
CA ASP A 42 8.78 -14.70 7.90
C ASP A 42 7.34 -15.23 7.95
N VAL A 43 6.44 -14.51 8.64
CA VAL A 43 5.01 -14.84 8.70
C VAL A 43 4.29 -14.60 7.36
N ILE A 44 4.89 -13.84 6.43
CA ILE A 44 4.35 -13.58 5.09
C ILE A 44 4.69 -14.77 4.18
N ARG A 45 3.76 -15.72 4.07
CA ARG A 45 3.91 -16.94 3.27
C ARG A 45 3.31 -16.86 1.87
N THR A 46 2.44 -15.87 1.61
CA THR A 46 1.75 -15.68 0.32
C THR A 46 2.55 -14.82 -0.63
N ASP A 47 2.46 -15.09 -1.93
CA ASP A 47 3.09 -14.24 -2.94
C ASP A 47 2.40 -12.87 -3.05
N ALA A 48 1.06 -12.85 -2.96
CA ALA A 48 0.29 -11.62 -2.88
C ALA A 48 0.32 -11.03 -1.46
N VAL A 49 0.55 -9.72 -1.38
CA VAL A 49 0.37 -8.92 -0.16
C VAL A 49 -0.71 -7.89 -0.41
N LEU A 50 -1.82 -7.99 0.31
CA LEU A 50 -2.77 -6.87 0.47
C LEU A 50 -2.27 -5.97 1.59
N SER A 51 -1.93 -4.73 1.24
CA SER A 51 -1.51 -3.72 2.19
C SER A 51 -2.63 -2.68 2.38
N LEU A 52 -2.96 -2.41 3.64
CA LEU A 52 -4.04 -1.52 4.06
C LEU A 52 -3.53 -0.49 5.07
N ASP A 53 -3.91 0.77 4.91
CA ASP A 53 -3.77 1.81 5.95
C ASP A 53 -4.88 1.67 7.00
N GLU A 54 -4.68 2.29 8.17
CA GLU A 54 -5.63 2.21 9.29
C GLU A 54 -7.01 2.80 8.99
N ASP A 55 -7.09 3.72 8.03
CA ASP A 55 -8.31 4.39 7.58
C ASP A 55 -8.84 3.84 6.24
N SER A 56 -8.26 2.76 5.73
CA SER A 56 -8.65 2.17 4.45
C SER A 56 -10.00 1.46 4.55
N VAL A 57 -10.94 1.87 3.70
CA VAL A 57 -12.27 1.27 3.59
C VAL A 57 -12.41 0.60 2.23
N LEU A 58 -12.38 -0.72 2.20
CA LEU A 58 -12.66 -1.55 1.02
C LEU A 58 -13.75 -2.57 1.35
N SER A 59 -14.68 -2.76 0.43
CA SER A 59 -15.63 -3.88 0.49
C SER A 59 -14.96 -5.20 0.09
N THR A 60 -15.54 -6.33 0.49
CA THR A 60 -15.04 -7.66 0.08
C THR A 60 -14.98 -7.80 -1.44
N ASN A 61 -15.99 -7.30 -2.15
CA ASN A 61 -16.02 -7.31 -3.62
C ASN A 61 -14.87 -6.51 -4.24
N GLU A 62 -14.47 -5.41 -3.61
CA GLU A 62 -13.32 -4.62 -4.05
C GLU A 62 -12.02 -5.40 -3.81
N VAL A 63 -11.85 -5.98 -2.62
CA VAL A 63 -10.70 -6.84 -2.32
C VAL A 63 -10.58 -7.99 -3.33
N ASP A 64 -11.67 -8.70 -3.59
CA ASP A 64 -11.71 -9.83 -4.53
C ASP A 64 -11.38 -9.38 -5.96
N PHE A 65 -11.96 -8.27 -6.42
CA PHE A 65 -11.69 -7.74 -7.75
C PHE A 65 -10.23 -7.31 -7.90
N ALA A 66 -9.68 -6.56 -6.95
CA ALA A 66 -8.29 -6.12 -6.99
C ALA A 66 -7.32 -7.32 -6.95
N PHE A 67 -7.65 -8.37 -6.20
CA PHE A 67 -6.88 -9.61 -6.18
C PHE A 67 -6.90 -10.33 -7.53
N ILE A 68 -8.06 -10.47 -8.18
CA ILE A 68 -8.18 -11.09 -9.52
C ILE A 68 -7.34 -10.32 -10.55
N VAL A 69 -7.40 -8.99 -10.50
CA VAL A 69 -6.58 -8.14 -11.38
C VAL A 69 -5.10 -8.34 -11.07
N TRP A 70 -4.69 -8.31 -9.80
CA TRP A 70 -3.30 -8.56 -9.41
C TRP A 70 -2.81 -9.94 -9.84
N HIS A 71 -3.63 -10.98 -9.70
CA HIS A 71 -3.28 -12.34 -10.12
C HIS A 71 -2.98 -12.43 -11.63
N SER A 72 -3.56 -11.54 -12.44
CA SER A 72 -3.29 -11.45 -13.88
C SER A 72 -2.02 -10.64 -14.19
N PHE A 73 -1.53 -9.83 -13.25
CA PHE A 73 -0.38 -8.94 -13.38
C PHE A 73 0.47 -8.92 -12.08
N PRO A 74 0.98 -10.09 -11.64
CA PRO A 74 1.55 -10.26 -10.30
C PRO A 74 2.79 -9.39 -10.04
N GLU A 75 3.48 -8.97 -11.10
CA GLU A 75 4.64 -8.10 -11.05
C GLU A 75 4.30 -6.63 -10.78
N ARG A 76 3.03 -6.21 -10.88
CA ARG A 76 2.62 -4.80 -10.79
C ARG A 76 1.93 -4.50 -9.46
N ILE A 77 1.96 -3.24 -9.04
CA ILE A 77 1.10 -2.75 -7.96
C ILE A 77 -0.32 -2.59 -8.53
N VAL A 78 -1.31 -3.18 -7.87
CA VAL A 78 -2.73 -3.07 -8.24
C VAL A 78 -3.52 -2.52 -7.06
N GLY A 79 -4.18 -1.38 -7.21
CA GLY A 79 -4.87 -0.75 -6.07
C GLY A 79 -5.70 0.48 -6.43
N TYR A 80 -6.19 1.16 -5.40
CA TYR A 80 -7.22 2.20 -5.54
C TYR A 80 -6.69 3.64 -5.51
N PRO A 81 -5.87 4.06 -4.52
CA PRO A 81 -5.50 5.45 -4.40
C PRO A 81 -4.41 5.78 -5.42
N ALA A 82 -4.79 6.44 -6.51
CA ALA A 82 -3.86 6.87 -7.54
C ALA A 82 -3.30 8.27 -7.26
N ARG A 83 -2.03 8.46 -7.59
CA ARG A 83 -1.30 9.73 -7.52
C ARG A 83 -0.45 9.91 -8.76
N SER A 84 0.05 11.12 -8.95
CA SER A 84 1.00 11.37 -10.03
C SER A 84 2.14 12.28 -9.62
N HIS A 85 3.20 12.23 -10.42
CA HIS A 85 4.28 13.21 -10.42
C HIS A 85 4.21 14.02 -11.72
N TYR A 86 4.76 15.24 -11.69
CA TYR A 86 4.82 16.11 -12.86
C TYR A 86 6.07 16.99 -12.81
N TRP A 87 6.58 17.40 -13.97
CA TRP A 87 7.69 18.33 -14.03
C TRP A 87 7.19 19.76 -13.84
N ASP A 88 7.64 20.44 -12.78
CA ASP A 88 7.38 21.87 -12.58
C ASP A 88 8.53 22.66 -13.22
N ALA A 89 8.33 23.07 -14.47
CA ALA A 89 9.33 23.83 -15.23
C ALA A 89 9.71 25.17 -14.57
N THR A 90 8.78 25.78 -13.81
CA THR A 90 9.05 27.05 -13.12
C THR A 90 10.00 26.89 -11.94
N LYS A 91 9.98 25.71 -11.29
CA LYS A 91 10.83 25.40 -10.13
C LYS A 91 12.02 24.50 -10.49
N GLY A 92 12.12 24.05 -11.73
CA GLY A 92 13.16 23.12 -12.19
C GLY A 92 13.19 21.82 -11.39
N ARG A 93 12.03 21.32 -10.95
CA ARG A 93 11.95 20.11 -10.10
C ARG A 93 10.67 19.31 -10.34
N TRP A 94 10.73 18.02 -9.99
CA TRP A 94 9.54 17.17 -9.95
C TRP A 94 8.62 17.56 -8.79
N GLY A 95 7.32 17.61 -9.07
CA GLY A 95 6.25 17.82 -8.09
C GLY A 95 5.38 16.57 -7.95
N TYR A 96 4.77 16.43 -6.78
CA TYR A 96 3.77 15.40 -6.48
C TYR A 96 2.36 16.00 -6.58
N THR A 97 1.38 15.23 -7.04
CA THR A 97 -0.02 15.65 -7.06
C THR A 97 -0.98 14.54 -6.67
N SER A 98 -1.99 14.94 -5.90
CA SER A 98 -3.16 14.14 -5.53
C SER A 98 -4.41 14.49 -6.33
N LYS A 99 -4.26 15.33 -7.38
CA LYS A 99 -5.39 15.69 -8.25
C LYS A 99 -5.96 14.44 -8.91
N TRP A 100 -7.28 14.34 -8.90
CA TRP A 100 -8.02 13.30 -9.58
C TRP A 100 -8.02 13.58 -11.08
N THR A 101 -7.07 12.96 -11.79
CA THR A 101 -6.98 13.03 -13.25
C THR A 101 -7.01 11.63 -13.84
N ASN A 102 -7.14 11.55 -15.16
CA ASN A 102 -7.04 10.29 -15.88
C ASN A 102 -5.59 9.78 -15.96
N GLU A 103 -4.62 10.67 -15.79
CA GLU A 103 -3.20 10.35 -15.76
C GLU A 103 -2.74 10.05 -14.33
N TYR A 104 -1.96 8.98 -14.19
CA TYR A 104 -1.36 8.59 -12.93
C TYR A 104 -0.05 7.87 -13.21
N SER A 105 0.83 7.90 -12.23
CA SER A 105 2.14 7.22 -12.28
C SER A 105 2.41 6.41 -11.03
N MET A 106 1.55 6.54 -10.01
CA MET A 106 1.68 5.85 -8.73
C MET A 106 0.33 5.32 -8.28
N VAL A 107 0.36 4.15 -7.64
CA VAL A 107 -0.74 3.63 -6.83
C VAL A 107 -0.21 3.46 -5.40
N LEU A 108 -0.86 4.10 -4.43
CA LEU A 108 -0.40 4.09 -3.06
C LEU A 108 -0.63 2.71 -2.44
N THR A 109 0.35 2.25 -1.67
CA THR A 109 0.34 0.92 -1.01
C THR A 109 -0.63 0.83 0.17
N GLY A 110 -1.29 1.94 0.52
CA GLY A 110 -2.31 2.01 1.55
C GLY A 110 -3.61 1.27 1.22
N ALA A 111 -3.85 0.94 -0.05
CA ALA A 111 -4.96 0.08 -0.44
C ALA A 111 -4.63 -0.60 -1.78
N ALA A 112 -3.66 -1.51 -1.73
CA ALA A 112 -3.13 -2.18 -2.91
C ALA A 112 -2.62 -3.60 -2.65
N PHE A 113 -2.68 -4.41 -3.71
CA PHE A 113 -1.99 -5.67 -3.87
C PHE A 113 -0.65 -5.47 -4.59
N TYR A 114 0.36 -6.20 -4.15
CA TYR A 114 1.66 -6.31 -4.82
C TYR A 114 2.37 -7.60 -4.39
N HIS A 115 3.45 -7.96 -5.08
CA HIS A 115 4.21 -9.18 -4.78
C HIS A 115 5.12 -9.02 -3.55
N ARG A 116 5.15 -10.00 -2.65
CA ARG A 116 6.00 -9.99 -1.42
C ARG A 116 7.49 -9.82 -1.70
N TYR A 117 7.95 -10.22 -2.88
CA TYR A 117 9.36 -10.08 -3.29
C TYR A 117 9.83 -8.62 -3.22
N TYR A 118 8.91 -7.67 -3.37
CA TYR A 118 9.23 -6.26 -3.23
C TYR A 118 9.55 -5.85 -1.79
N HIS A 119 9.10 -6.59 -0.76
CA HIS A 119 9.58 -6.39 0.62
C HIS A 119 11.06 -6.72 0.75
N PHE A 120 11.50 -7.83 0.14
CA PHE A 120 12.90 -8.22 0.11
C PHE A 120 13.76 -7.17 -0.61
N LEU A 121 13.35 -6.74 -1.81
CA LEU A 121 14.06 -5.71 -2.54
C LEU A 121 14.07 -4.37 -1.79
N TYR A 122 12.94 -3.98 -1.20
CA TYR A 122 12.85 -2.74 -0.42
C TYR A 122 13.84 -2.75 0.75
N SER A 123 13.95 -3.87 1.46
CA SER A 123 14.78 -3.98 2.65
C SER A 123 16.27 -4.23 2.37
N HIS A 124 16.60 -4.97 1.30
CA HIS A 124 17.96 -5.46 1.06
C HIS A 124 18.63 -4.90 -0.19
N TYR A 125 17.86 -4.42 -1.16
CA TYR A 125 18.40 -3.91 -2.43
C TYR A 125 18.46 -2.37 -2.47
N LEU A 126 17.51 -1.69 -1.83
CA LEU A 126 17.53 -0.22 -1.79
C LEU A 126 18.73 0.32 -0.98
N PRO A 127 19.39 1.40 -1.45
CA PRO A 127 20.41 2.08 -0.67
C PRO A 127 19.87 2.51 0.70
N GLY A 128 20.61 2.22 1.77
CA GLY A 128 20.20 2.54 3.15
C GLY A 128 19.89 4.03 3.37
N ARG A 129 20.46 4.93 2.56
CA ARG A 129 20.14 6.37 2.59
C ARG A 129 18.69 6.67 2.21
N LEU A 130 18.10 5.93 1.26
CA LEU A 130 16.70 6.11 0.87
C LEU A 130 15.77 5.64 2.00
N LEU A 131 16.09 4.49 2.61
CA LEU A 131 15.36 3.99 3.78
C LEU A 131 15.44 4.96 4.95
N SER A 132 16.62 5.53 5.19
CA SER A 132 16.83 6.53 6.24
C SER A 132 16.06 7.81 5.97
N MET A 133 15.94 8.23 4.71
CA MET A 133 15.15 9.40 4.30
C MET A 133 13.66 9.17 4.56
N VAL A 134 13.12 8.01 4.19
CA VAL A 134 11.71 7.65 4.47
C VAL A 134 11.44 7.65 5.99
N ASP A 135 12.34 7.04 6.77
CA ASP A 135 12.21 7.00 8.23
C ASP A 135 12.28 8.40 8.87
N GLN A 136 13.16 9.28 8.37
CA GLN A 136 13.28 10.66 8.86
C GLN A 136 12.09 11.54 8.49
N LEU A 137 11.54 11.36 7.29
CA LEU A 137 10.35 12.08 6.84
C LEU A 137 9.06 11.52 7.46
N ALA A 138 9.11 10.30 8.01
CA ALA A 138 7.94 9.53 8.42
C ALA A 138 6.86 9.49 7.32
N ASN A 139 7.29 9.36 6.05
CA ASN A 139 6.44 9.43 4.87
C ASN A 139 7.21 8.90 3.63
N CYS A 140 6.52 8.83 2.49
CA CYS A 140 7.06 8.52 1.16
C CYS A 140 7.54 7.08 0.96
N GLU A 141 7.20 6.17 1.87
CA GLU A 141 7.50 4.74 1.72
C GLU A 141 6.78 4.14 0.50
N ASP A 142 5.55 4.59 0.24
CA ASP A 142 4.72 4.21 -0.90
C ASP A 142 5.28 4.75 -2.23
N ILE A 143 5.77 5.99 -2.26
CA ILE A 143 6.47 6.60 -3.39
C ILE A 143 7.73 5.80 -3.69
N LEU A 144 8.54 5.50 -2.67
CA LEU A 144 9.76 4.72 -2.83
C LEU A 144 9.45 3.30 -3.34
N MET A 145 8.37 2.68 -2.87
CA MET A 145 7.91 1.39 -3.38
C MET A 145 7.50 1.47 -4.87
N ASN A 146 6.79 2.52 -5.29
CA ASN A 146 6.45 2.73 -6.71
C ASN A 146 7.72 2.93 -7.57
N PHE A 147 8.72 3.68 -7.09
CA PHE A 147 10.01 3.81 -7.76
C PHE A 147 10.71 2.46 -7.89
N LEU A 148 10.78 1.68 -6.81
CA LEU A 148 11.41 0.37 -6.81
C LEU A 148 10.76 -0.55 -7.84
N ILE A 149 9.44 -0.72 -7.77
CA ILE A 149 8.70 -1.68 -8.63
C ILE A 149 8.77 -1.27 -10.09
N SER A 150 8.56 0.01 -10.40
CA SER A 150 8.67 0.51 -11.78
C SER A 150 10.11 0.41 -12.31
N THR A 151 11.12 0.58 -11.46
CA THR A 151 12.53 0.46 -11.86
C THR A 151 12.89 -0.97 -12.23
N VAL A 152 12.44 -1.96 -11.47
CA VAL A 152 12.80 -3.37 -11.70
C VAL A 152 11.96 -4.01 -12.79
N THR A 153 10.67 -3.66 -12.91
CA THR A 153 9.77 -4.26 -13.90
C THR A 153 9.73 -3.51 -15.23
N LYS A 154 10.07 -2.21 -15.23
CA LYS A 154 9.81 -1.28 -16.34
C LYS A 154 8.33 -1.15 -16.71
N LEU A 155 7.43 -1.48 -15.78
CA LEU A 155 5.98 -1.43 -15.97
C LEU A 155 5.34 -0.39 -15.03
N PRO A 156 4.25 0.27 -15.46
CA PRO A 156 3.51 1.20 -14.61
C PRO A 156 2.64 0.45 -13.58
N PRO A 157 2.12 1.07 -12.52
CA PRO A 157 1.11 0.44 -11.67
C PRO A 157 -0.25 0.31 -12.38
N ILE A 158 -1.20 -0.41 -11.79
CA ILE A 158 -2.59 -0.54 -12.27
C ILE A 158 -3.55 0.06 -11.25
N LYS A 159 -4.27 1.10 -11.65
CA LYS A 159 -5.38 1.64 -10.87
C LYS A 159 -6.65 0.85 -11.14
N VAL A 160 -7.28 0.32 -10.10
CA VAL A 160 -8.65 -0.22 -10.14
C VAL A 160 -9.67 0.82 -9.70
N THR A 161 -10.91 0.70 -10.18
CA THR A 161 -11.99 1.62 -9.85
C THR A 161 -12.85 1.07 -8.72
N GLN A 162 -13.19 1.92 -7.75
CA GLN A 162 -14.22 1.61 -6.76
C GLN A 162 -15.58 1.48 -7.42
N LYS A 163 -16.44 0.63 -6.86
CA LYS A 163 -17.82 0.52 -7.34
C LYS A 163 -18.52 1.86 -7.07
N LYS A 164 -18.99 2.53 -8.12
CA LYS A 164 -19.91 3.67 -7.93
C LYS A 164 -21.16 3.14 -7.24
N GLN A 165 -21.36 3.50 -5.98
CA GLN A 165 -22.69 3.42 -5.37
C GLN A 165 -23.55 4.43 -6.10
N TYR A 166 -24.34 3.98 -7.07
CA TYR A 166 -25.49 4.75 -7.50
C TYR A 166 -26.36 4.86 -6.26
N LYS A 167 -26.44 6.05 -5.65
CA LYS A 167 -27.52 6.34 -4.73
C LYS A 167 -28.78 6.11 -5.54
N GLU A 168 -29.50 5.02 -5.26
CA GLU A 168 -30.90 4.94 -5.59
C GLU A 168 -31.53 6.10 -4.82
N THR A 169 -31.64 7.25 -5.47
CA THR A 169 -32.57 8.28 -5.06
C THR A 169 -33.92 7.60 -5.18
N MET A 170 -34.39 7.03 -4.07
CA MET A 170 -35.76 6.57 -3.94
C MET A 170 -36.64 7.75 -4.33
N MET A 171 -37.12 7.76 -5.57
CA MET A 171 -38.31 8.48 -5.95
C MET A 171 -39.45 7.80 -5.20
N GLN A 172 -39.62 8.16 -3.93
CA GLN A 172 -40.90 8.02 -3.26
C GLN A 172 -41.78 9.12 -3.85
N GLN A 173 -42.54 8.75 -4.88
CA GLN A 173 -43.78 9.43 -5.26
C GLN A 173 -44.85 9.13 -4.22
#